data_AF-A0A7Y2EKX9-F1
#
_entry.id   AF-A0A7Y2EKX9-F1
#
_cell.length_a   1.000
_cell.length_b   1.000
_cell.length_c   1.000
_cell.angle_alpha   90.00
_cell.angle_beta   90.00
_cell.angle_gamma   90.00
#
_symmetry.space_group_name_H-M   'P 1'
#
loop_
_entity.id
_entity.type
_entity.pdbx_description
1 polymer ?
#
loop_
_entity_poly.entity_id
_entity_poly.type
_entity_poly.pdbx_seq_one_letter_code
_entity_poly.pdbx_strand_id
1 'polypeptide(L)'
;MNKIIICAVLCISLLFTGCEEPLVYKYQDKAQPIECSGIDKALLHEALYSFKEDLGHFYKDPDVRAGSDRFYMLGLATYVEDGLLGLADYKKIASPHTLKVFEELKMQEQIWDENSEVSNFDYNSEFANCLFDNIIDEEIKSFFKRLKEVDALDPKQIANLMRRKIYKAYTDHHLTMYIAMDGFYQHLYELDKKGN
;
A
#
# COMPACT_ATOMS: atom_id res chain seq x y z
N MET A 1 36.60 -13.73 -39.86
CA MET A 1 36.61 -12.85 -38.67
C MET A 1 35.24 -12.27 -38.33
N ASN A 2 34.40 -11.88 -39.28
CA ASN A 2 33.08 -11.27 -38.99
C ASN A 2 32.09 -12.14 -38.20
N LYS A 3 32.14 -13.48 -38.32
CA LYS A 3 31.22 -14.39 -37.60
C LYS A 3 31.53 -14.51 -36.10
N ILE A 4 32.80 -14.39 -35.71
CA ILE A 4 33.23 -14.51 -34.30
C ILE A 4 32.86 -13.23 -33.53
N ILE A 5 32.95 -12.07 -34.19
CA ILE A 5 32.59 -10.76 -33.61
C ILE A 5 31.07 -10.68 -33.37
N ILE A 6 30.24 -11.22 -34.29
CA ILE A 6 28.78 -11.23 -34.14
C ILE A 6 28.34 -12.11 -32.94
N CYS A 7 28.97 -13.27 -32.70
CA CYS A 7 28.67 -14.09 -31.52
C CYS A 7 29.10 -13.44 -30.20
N ALA A 8 30.22 -12.71 -30.18
CA ALA A 8 30.67 -12.01 -28.98
C ALA A 8 29.75 -10.84 -28.58
N VAL A 9 29.19 -10.12 -29.56
CA VAL A 9 28.24 -9.02 -29.31
C VAL A 9 26.89 -9.56 -28.82
N LEU A 10 26.42 -10.70 -29.34
CA LEU A 10 25.15 -11.31 -28.90
C LEU A 10 25.19 -11.86 -27.45
N CYS A 11 26.36 -12.34 -27.00
CA CYS A 11 26.52 -12.83 -25.63
C CYS A 11 26.64 -11.71 -24.59
N ILE A 12 27.15 -10.53 -24.98
CA ILE A 12 27.27 -9.38 -24.06
C ILE A 12 25.92 -8.66 -23.88
N SER A 13 25.04 -8.68 -24.88
CA SER A 13 23.68 -8.12 -24.76
C SER A 13 22.74 -8.90 -23.83
N LEU A 14 23.07 -10.14 -23.47
CA LEU A 14 22.28 -10.96 -22.55
C LEU A 14 22.65 -10.77 -21.06
N LEU A 15 23.73 -10.02 -20.76
CA LEU A 15 24.13 -9.73 -19.38
C LEU A 15 23.49 -8.45 -18.80
N PHE A 16 22.68 -7.74 -19.59
CA PHE A 16 21.93 -6.56 -19.16
C PHE A 16 20.44 -6.84 -18.93
N THR A 17 20.03 -8.09 -18.74
CA THR A 17 18.80 -8.34 -17.99
C THR A 17 19.13 -8.09 -16.53
N GLY A 18 18.95 -6.85 -16.08
CA GLY A 18 18.92 -6.52 -14.66
C GLY A 18 17.81 -7.33 -14.03
N CYS A 19 18.13 -8.52 -13.52
CA CYS A 19 17.20 -9.32 -12.77
C CYS A 19 17.10 -8.65 -11.40
N GLU A 20 16.05 -7.86 -11.19
CA GLU A 20 15.74 -7.42 -9.84
C GLU A 20 15.60 -8.64 -8.94
N GLU A 21 16.19 -8.56 -7.75
CA GLU A 21 16.06 -9.63 -6.78
C GLU A 21 14.58 -9.80 -6.40
N PRO A 22 14.05 -11.04 -6.43
CA PRO A 22 12.64 -11.28 -6.14
C PRO A 22 12.26 -10.78 -4.74
N LEU A 23 10.98 -10.44 -4.56
CA LEU A 23 10.44 -10.08 -3.26
C LEU A 23 10.65 -11.22 -2.26
N VAL A 24 11.30 -10.90 -1.12
CA VAL A 24 11.47 -11.83 0.01
C VAL A 24 10.44 -11.50 1.06
N TYR A 25 9.44 -12.36 1.25
CA TYR A 25 8.38 -12.18 2.24
C TYR A 25 8.92 -12.25 3.69
N LYS A 26 8.81 -11.17 4.46
CA LYS A 26 9.36 -11.03 5.82
C LYS A 26 8.36 -11.31 6.93
N TYR A 27 7.06 -11.18 6.65
CA TYR A 27 6.05 -11.10 7.72
C TYR A 27 5.11 -12.31 7.76
N GLN A 28 5.43 -13.38 7.06
CA GLN A 28 4.56 -14.56 6.94
C GLN A 28 4.40 -15.35 8.25
N ASP A 29 5.21 -15.05 9.26
CA ASP A 29 5.09 -15.57 10.62
C ASP A 29 4.05 -14.81 11.47
N LYS A 30 3.58 -13.65 11.01
CA LYS A 30 2.52 -12.87 11.67
C LYS A 30 1.13 -13.38 11.26
N ALA A 31 0.11 -12.91 11.97
CA ALA A 31 -1.27 -13.27 11.64
C ALA A 31 -1.66 -12.68 10.27
N GLN A 32 -2.43 -13.43 9.47
CA GLN A 32 -3.00 -12.95 8.21
C GLN A 32 -4.44 -12.47 8.44
N PRO A 33 -4.69 -11.16 8.63
CA PRO A 33 -6.04 -10.67 8.91
C PRO A 33 -6.87 -10.38 7.66
N ILE A 34 -6.23 -10.26 6.48
CA ILE A 34 -6.90 -9.94 5.22
C ILE A 34 -7.05 -11.21 4.39
N GLU A 35 -8.29 -11.66 4.22
CA GLU A 35 -8.64 -12.88 3.48
C GLU A 35 -9.41 -12.58 2.18
N CYS A 36 -9.34 -11.33 1.72
CA CYS A 36 -10.02 -10.88 0.50
C CYS A 36 -9.48 -11.60 -0.74
N SER A 37 -10.40 -11.98 -1.63
CA SER A 37 -10.11 -12.56 -2.95
C SER A 37 -9.60 -11.51 -3.92
N GLY A 38 -9.05 -11.99 -5.04
CA GLY A 38 -8.59 -11.16 -6.16
C GLY A 38 -7.10 -10.86 -6.15
N ILE A 39 -6.37 -11.04 -5.04
CA ILE A 39 -4.92 -10.79 -4.95
C ILE A 39 -4.25 -11.92 -4.17
N ASP A 40 -2.98 -12.18 -4.44
CA ASP A 40 -2.19 -13.11 -3.65
C ASP A 40 -2.19 -12.71 -2.16
N LYS A 41 -2.58 -13.65 -1.30
CA LYS A 41 -2.73 -13.40 0.14
C LYS A 41 -1.39 -13.09 0.80
N ALA A 42 -0.30 -13.74 0.38
CA ALA A 42 1.01 -13.48 0.94
C ALA A 42 1.50 -12.06 0.56
N LEU A 43 1.18 -11.58 -0.65
CA LEU A 43 1.44 -10.21 -1.07
C LEU A 43 0.65 -9.19 -0.26
N LEU A 44 -0.65 -9.42 -0.05
CA LEU A 44 -1.46 -8.56 0.84
C LEU A 44 -0.92 -8.56 2.27
N HIS A 45 -0.52 -9.73 2.76
CA HIS A 45 0.09 -9.87 4.08
C HIS A 45 1.34 -8.98 4.19
N GLU A 46 2.22 -9.09 3.20
CA GLU A 46 3.47 -8.36 3.13
C GLU A 46 3.23 -6.86 3.02
N ALA A 47 2.27 -6.44 2.19
CA ALA A 47 1.91 -5.05 1.99
C ALA A 47 1.43 -4.37 3.28
N LEU A 48 0.57 -5.04 4.05
CA LEU A 48 0.03 -4.53 5.31
C LEU A 48 1.15 -4.31 6.33
N TYR A 49 1.98 -5.31 6.54
CA TYR A 49 3.01 -5.24 7.58
C TYR A 49 4.18 -4.37 7.16
N SER A 50 4.57 -4.34 5.88
CA SER A 50 5.60 -3.42 5.38
C SER A 50 5.19 -1.97 5.61
N PHE A 51 3.94 -1.63 5.27
CA PHE A 51 3.37 -0.31 5.55
C PHE A 51 3.41 0.03 7.05
N LYS A 52 2.94 -0.88 7.92
CA LYS A 52 2.93 -0.65 9.37
C LYS A 52 4.32 -0.46 9.96
N GLU A 53 5.28 -1.27 9.53
CA GLU A 53 6.68 -1.20 10.00
C GLU A 53 7.33 0.11 9.56
N ASP A 54 7.16 0.51 8.30
CA ASP A 54 7.71 1.76 7.77
C ASP A 54 7.15 2.97 8.53
N LEU A 55 5.83 3.02 8.76
CA LEU A 55 5.22 4.10 9.55
C LEU A 55 5.76 4.13 10.99
N GLY A 56 5.83 2.98 11.64
CA GLY A 56 6.34 2.89 13.01
C GLY A 56 7.79 3.35 13.09
N HIS A 57 8.62 3.01 12.11
CA HIS A 57 10.01 3.43 12.07
C HIS A 57 10.20 4.90 11.72
N PHE A 58 9.41 5.42 10.77
CA PHE A 58 9.50 6.81 10.33
C PHE A 58 9.04 7.80 11.40
N TYR A 59 7.91 7.52 12.05
CA TYR A 59 7.34 8.35 13.13
C TYR A 59 7.73 7.86 14.52
N LYS A 60 8.84 7.12 14.63
CA LYS A 60 9.26 6.47 15.87
C LYS A 60 9.37 7.46 17.03
N ASP A 61 8.62 7.18 18.08
CA ASP A 61 8.79 7.79 19.39
C ASP A 61 9.92 7.04 20.16
N PRO A 62 10.96 7.73 20.66
CA PRO A 62 12.05 7.12 21.42
C PRO A 62 11.60 6.31 22.65
N ASP A 63 10.47 6.69 23.26
CA ASP A 63 9.93 6.04 24.46
C ASP A 63 9.04 4.83 24.14
N VAL A 64 8.80 4.56 22.84
CA VAL A 64 7.98 3.44 22.39
C VAL A 64 8.85 2.32 21.82
N ARG A 65 8.72 1.12 22.40
CA ARG A 65 9.44 -0.08 21.95
C ARG A 65 9.02 -0.43 20.51
N ALA A 66 10.00 -0.57 19.62
CA ALA A 66 9.79 -1.03 18.25
C ALA A 66 9.05 -2.38 18.21
N GLY A 67 8.16 -2.54 17.24
CA GLY A 67 7.32 -3.73 17.08
C GLY A 67 6.22 -3.92 18.12
N SER A 68 6.00 -2.95 19.03
CA SER A 68 4.86 -2.99 19.96
C SER A 68 3.57 -2.47 19.32
N ASP A 69 2.40 -2.78 19.91
CA ASP A 69 1.13 -2.25 19.41
C ASP A 69 1.11 -0.72 19.38
N ARG A 70 1.67 -0.10 20.42
CA ARG A 70 1.78 1.36 20.51
C ARG A 70 2.67 1.95 19.41
N PHE A 71 3.71 1.22 18.99
CA PHE A 71 4.61 1.64 17.91
C PHE A 71 3.86 1.77 16.58
N TYR A 72 3.11 0.74 16.21
CA TYR A 72 2.30 0.77 14.99
C TYR A 72 1.13 1.74 15.07
N MET A 73 0.44 1.78 16.22
CA MET A 73 -0.68 2.68 16.45
C MET A 73 -0.26 4.14 16.32
N LEU A 74 0.86 4.53 16.94
CA LEU A 74 1.34 5.90 16.87
C LEU A 74 1.77 6.26 15.44
N GLY A 75 2.51 5.37 14.77
CA GLY A 75 2.91 5.57 13.37
C GLY A 75 1.71 5.80 12.46
N LEU A 76 0.70 4.93 12.53
CA LEU A 76 -0.55 5.09 11.78
C LEU A 76 -1.29 6.39 12.16
N ALA A 77 -1.33 6.72 13.45
CA ALA A 77 -2.06 7.89 13.92
C ALA A 77 -1.45 9.21 13.48
N THR A 78 -0.12 9.29 13.44
CA THR A 78 0.60 10.47 12.92
C THR A 78 0.49 10.55 11.40
N TYR A 79 0.46 9.41 10.72
CA TYR A 79 0.48 9.34 9.27
C TYR A 79 -0.87 9.63 8.59
N VAL A 80 -1.97 9.10 9.12
CA VAL A 80 -3.23 8.90 8.36
C VAL A 80 -3.73 10.13 7.62
N GLU A 81 -3.61 11.31 8.24
CA GLU A 81 -4.14 12.55 7.70
C GLU A 81 -3.30 13.00 6.51
N ASP A 82 -1.99 13.12 6.69
CA ASP A 82 -1.07 13.53 5.63
C ASP A 82 -1.03 12.49 4.50
N GLY A 83 -1.10 11.20 4.85
CA GLY A 83 -1.18 10.09 3.90
C GLY A 83 -2.38 10.22 2.98
N LEU A 84 -3.59 10.28 3.55
CA LEU A 84 -4.84 10.39 2.77
C LEU A 84 -5.00 11.75 2.06
N LEU A 85 -4.33 12.82 2.51
CA LEU A 85 -4.37 14.12 1.83
C LEU A 85 -3.38 14.27 0.69
N GLY A 86 -2.48 13.31 0.46
CA GLY A 86 -1.43 13.45 -0.54
C GLY A 86 -0.23 14.29 -0.08
N LEU A 87 -0.06 14.49 1.23
CA LEU A 87 0.91 15.45 1.80
C LEU A 87 2.14 14.77 2.44
N ALA A 88 2.12 13.45 2.60
CA ALA A 88 3.21 12.72 3.23
C ALA A 88 4.46 12.65 2.33
N ASP A 89 5.63 12.46 2.93
CA ASP A 89 6.88 12.23 2.20
C ASP A 89 7.05 10.74 1.86
N TYR A 90 6.22 10.26 0.92
CA TYR A 90 6.10 8.83 0.59
C TYR A 90 7.44 8.16 0.29
N LYS A 91 8.35 8.86 -0.42
CA LYS A 91 9.68 8.33 -0.76
C LYS A 91 10.59 8.16 0.46
N LYS A 92 10.46 9.00 1.48
CA LYS A 92 11.23 8.86 2.73
C LYS A 92 10.63 7.85 3.69
N ILE A 93 9.31 7.67 3.64
CA ILE A 93 8.61 6.68 4.46
C ILE A 93 8.89 5.27 3.93
N ALA A 94 8.79 5.07 2.62
CA ALA A 94 8.96 3.76 2.00
C ALA A 94 10.39 3.21 2.18
N SER A 95 10.52 2.08 2.86
CA SER A 95 11.77 1.34 2.90
C SER A 95 12.07 0.66 1.56
N PRO A 96 13.32 0.25 1.30
CA PRO A 96 13.64 -0.53 0.10
C PRO A 96 12.81 -1.81 -0.04
N HIS A 97 12.37 -2.37 1.09
CA HIS A 97 11.50 -3.54 1.10
C HIS A 97 10.10 -3.22 0.58
N THR A 98 9.51 -2.15 1.11
CA THR A 98 8.19 -1.67 0.69
C THR A 98 8.16 -1.27 -0.77
N LEU A 99 9.25 -0.73 -1.32
CA LEU A 99 9.36 -0.48 -2.76
C LEU A 99 9.30 -1.77 -3.58
N LYS A 100 9.98 -2.85 -3.14
CA LYS A 100 9.84 -4.17 -3.80
C LYS A 100 8.41 -4.73 -3.69
N VAL A 101 7.76 -4.55 -2.55
CA VAL A 101 6.34 -4.94 -2.38
C VAL A 101 5.44 -4.14 -3.32
N PHE A 102 5.71 -2.84 -3.47
CA PHE A 102 5.00 -1.97 -4.40
C PHE A 102 5.16 -2.42 -5.85
N GLU A 103 6.35 -2.81 -6.30
CA GLU A 103 6.55 -3.33 -7.67
C GLU A 103 5.68 -4.58 -7.92
N GLU A 104 5.59 -5.51 -6.97
CA GLU A 104 4.72 -6.70 -7.10
C GLU A 104 3.22 -6.32 -7.07
N LEU A 105 2.83 -5.34 -6.24
CA LEU A 105 1.46 -4.83 -6.20
C LEU A 105 1.08 -4.13 -7.51
N LYS A 106 1.99 -3.39 -8.13
CA LYS A 106 1.76 -2.67 -9.38
C LYS A 106 1.34 -3.62 -10.52
N MET A 107 1.85 -4.85 -10.51
CA MET A 107 1.51 -5.91 -11.46
C MET A 107 0.10 -6.50 -11.27
N GLN A 108 -0.61 -6.14 -10.20
CA GLN A 108 -1.97 -6.57 -9.91
C GLN A 108 -2.96 -5.58 -10.54
N GLU A 109 -3.25 -5.69 -11.84
CA GLU A 109 -4.10 -4.73 -12.55
C GLU A 109 -5.50 -4.55 -11.91
N GLN A 110 -6.03 -5.59 -11.27
CA GLN A 110 -7.34 -5.60 -10.62
C GLN A 110 -7.49 -4.70 -9.38
N ILE A 111 -6.40 -4.10 -8.88
CA ILE A 111 -6.47 -3.13 -7.77
C ILE A 111 -6.33 -1.68 -8.21
N TRP A 112 -5.94 -1.44 -9.46
CA TRP A 112 -5.62 -0.10 -9.92
C TRP A 112 -6.61 0.38 -10.99
N ASP A 113 -7.15 1.58 -10.80
CA ASP A 113 -7.85 2.33 -11.83
C ASP A 113 -6.96 3.48 -12.31
N GLU A 114 -6.24 3.23 -13.39
CA GLU A 114 -5.33 4.23 -13.97
C GLU A 114 -6.04 5.43 -14.62
N ASN A 115 -7.36 5.33 -14.84
CA ASN A 115 -8.15 6.38 -15.48
C ASN A 115 -8.84 7.30 -14.46
N SER A 116 -8.82 6.93 -13.18
CA SER A 116 -9.42 7.72 -12.10
C SER A 116 -8.64 9.01 -11.86
N GLU A 117 -9.35 10.13 -11.83
CA GLU A 117 -8.79 11.44 -11.47
C GLU A 117 -8.67 11.64 -9.95
N VAL A 118 -9.21 10.71 -9.15
CA VAL A 118 -9.31 10.83 -7.68
C VAL A 118 -8.24 10.02 -6.96
N SER A 119 -8.07 8.75 -7.35
CA SER A 119 -7.10 7.82 -6.77
C SER A 119 -6.80 6.71 -7.76
N ASN A 120 -5.55 6.26 -7.81
CA ASN A 120 -5.22 5.06 -8.60
C ASN A 120 -5.83 3.79 -7.98
N PHE A 121 -6.30 3.78 -6.74
CA PHE A 121 -6.93 2.60 -6.14
C PHE A 121 -8.35 2.38 -6.70
N ASP A 122 -8.61 1.21 -7.30
CA ASP A 122 -9.91 0.89 -7.86
C ASP A 122 -10.93 0.58 -6.75
N TYR A 123 -11.76 1.57 -6.43
CA TYR A 123 -12.83 1.44 -5.45
C TYR A 123 -13.94 0.46 -5.86
N ASN A 124 -14.03 0.10 -7.15
CA ASN A 124 -15.01 -0.84 -7.68
C ASN A 124 -14.53 -2.29 -7.75
N SER A 125 -13.23 -2.52 -7.56
CA SER A 125 -12.63 -3.85 -7.50
C SER A 125 -13.26 -4.77 -6.46
N GLU A 126 -13.20 -6.08 -6.70
CA GLU A 126 -13.60 -7.11 -5.74
C GLU A 126 -12.86 -6.96 -4.41
N PHE A 127 -11.56 -6.62 -4.49
CA PHE A 127 -10.72 -6.41 -3.33
C PHE A 127 -11.17 -5.20 -2.50
N ALA A 128 -11.40 -4.04 -3.12
CA ALA A 128 -11.87 -2.85 -2.39
C ALA A 128 -13.22 -3.09 -1.71
N ASN A 129 -14.17 -3.73 -2.42
CA ASN A 129 -15.46 -4.08 -1.85
C ASN A 129 -15.30 -5.01 -0.63
N CYS A 130 -14.43 -6.02 -0.73
CA CYS A 130 -14.14 -6.90 0.40
C CYS A 130 -13.55 -6.14 1.60
N LEU A 131 -12.63 -5.19 1.39
CA LEU A 131 -12.13 -4.36 2.48
C LEU A 131 -13.27 -3.59 3.15
N PHE A 132 -14.10 -2.90 2.37
CA PHE A 132 -15.17 -2.04 2.90
C PHE A 132 -16.25 -2.83 3.64
N ASP A 133 -16.61 -4.02 3.15
CA ASP A 133 -17.60 -4.89 3.79
C ASP A 133 -17.11 -5.51 5.11
N ASN A 134 -15.79 -5.58 5.32
CA ASN A 134 -15.18 -6.14 6.52
C ASN A 134 -14.62 -5.09 7.50
N ILE A 135 -14.83 -3.79 7.25
CA ILE A 135 -14.60 -2.73 8.25
C ILE A 135 -15.44 -3.02 9.51
N ILE A 136 -14.84 -2.96 10.69
CA ILE A 136 -15.46 -3.30 11.98
C ILE A 136 -16.34 -2.16 12.49
N ASP A 137 -15.92 -0.90 12.33
CA ASP A 137 -16.71 0.26 12.80
C ASP A 137 -17.86 0.55 11.82
N GLU A 138 -19.09 0.30 12.27
CA GLU A 138 -20.29 0.42 11.42
C GLU A 138 -20.54 1.83 10.87
N GLU A 139 -20.14 2.88 11.59
CA GLU A 139 -20.29 4.25 11.09
C GLU A 139 -19.28 4.52 9.96
N ILE A 140 -18.04 4.05 10.09
CA ILE A 140 -17.03 4.14 9.02
C ILE A 140 -17.49 3.30 7.83
N LYS A 141 -17.85 2.04 8.03
CA LYS A 141 -18.39 1.15 6.98
C LYS A 141 -19.54 1.81 6.22
N SER A 142 -20.53 2.33 6.95
CA SER A 142 -21.68 3.00 6.33
C SER A 142 -21.30 4.27 5.57
N PHE A 143 -20.26 5.00 6.02
CA PHE A 143 -19.74 6.16 5.32
C PHE A 143 -19.10 5.77 3.98
N PHE A 144 -18.27 4.73 3.95
CA PHE A 144 -17.70 4.18 2.72
C PHE A 144 -18.79 3.73 1.74
N LYS A 145 -19.77 2.95 2.21
CA LYS A 145 -20.89 2.48 1.35
C LYS A 145 -21.65 3.64 0.71
N ARG A 146 -22.03 4.66 1.50
CA ARG A 146 -22.75 5.83 0.97
C ARG A 146 -21.94 6.61 -0.05
N LEU A 147 -20.65 6.85 0.21
CA LEU A 147 -19.81 7.58 -0.74
C LEU A 147 -19.61 6.80 -2.03
N LYS A 148 -19.44 5.48 -1.94
CA LYS A 148 -19.33 4.61 -3.10
C LYS A 148 -20.62 4.56 -3.92
N GLU A 149 -21.79 4.49 -3.28
CA GLU A 149 -23.10 4.46 -3.96
C GLU A 149 -23.35 5.68 -4.86
N VAL A 150 -22.74 6.82 -4.53
CA VAL A 150 -22.88 8.07 -5.28
C VAL A 150 -21.60 8.46 -6.03
N ASP A 151 -20.67 7.52 -6.18
CA ASP A 151 -19.39 7.70 -6.89
C ASP A 151 -18.58 8.93 -6.39
N ALA A 152 -18.59 9.13 -5.07
CA ALA A 152 -17.96 10.26 -4.39
C ALA A 152 -16.91 9.83 -3.35
N LEU A 153 -16.42 8.59 -3.41
CA LEU A 153 -15.35 8.14 -2.53
C LEU A 153 -14.05 8.87 -2.94
N ASP A 154 -13.43 9.56 -1.98
CA ASP A 154 -12.20 10.34 -2.17
C ASP A 154 -11.36 10.22 -0.89
N PRO A 155 -10.04 9.96 -0.97
CA PRO A 155 -9.17 9.83 0.19
C PRO A 155 -9.26 11.04 1.14
N LYS A 156 -9.40 12.26 0.60
CA LYS A 156 -9.51 13.51 1.37
C LYS A 156 -10.79 13.57 2.19
N GLN A 157 -11.89 13.01 1.69
CA GLN A 157 -13.14 12.90 2.44
C GLN A 157 -12.98 11.92 3.60
N ILE A 158 -12.26 10.82 3.38
CA ILE A 158 -11.95 9.84 4.44
C ILE A 158 -11.01 10.45 5.49
N ALA A 159 -10.00 11.23 5.09
CA ALA A 159 -9.07 11.90 6.01
C ALA A 159 -9.81 12.70 7.11
N ASN A 160 -10.84 13.45 6.71
CA ASN A 160 -11.66 14.23 7.64
C ASN A 160 -12.40 13.36 8.67
N LEU A 161 -12.91 12.19 8.26
CA LEU A 161 -13.52 11.23 9.17
C LEU A 161 -12.47 10.64 10.12
N MET A 162 -11.31 10.28 9.57
CA MET A 162 -10.22 9.63 10.31
C MET A 162 -9.62 10.52 11.40
N ARG A 163 -9.55 11.84 11.22
CA ARG A 163 -9.13 12.79 12.27
C ARG A 163 -9.84 12.58 13.61
N ARG A 164 -11.10 12.14 13.58
CA ARG A 164 -11.92 11.91 14.80
C ARG A 164 -11.91 10.46 15.27
N LYS A 165 -11.47 9.52 14.43
CA LYS A 165 -11.65 8.07 14.62
C LYS A 165 -10.37 7.25 14.45
N ILE A 166 -9.20 7.87 14.36
CA ILE A 166 -7.94 7.20 14.04
C ILE A 166 -7.59 6.01 14.95
N TYR A 167 -7.93 6.09 16.23
CA TYR A 167 -7.73 4.98 17.18
C TYR A 167 -8.49 3.70 16.78
N LYS A 168 -9.56 3.80 15.97
CA LYS A 168 -10.31 2.66 15.43
C LYS A 168 -9.58 1.95 14.30
N ALA A 169 -8.83 2.69 13.47
CA ALA A 169 -8.10 2.09 12.35
C ALA A 169 -7.04 1.11 12.82
N TYR A 170 -6.32 1.40 13.90
CA TYR A 170 -5.29 0.50 14.40
C TYR A 170 -5.80 -0.93 14.69
N THR A 171 -6.99 -1.04 15.26
CA THR A 171 -7.62 -2.33 15.61
C THR A 171 -8.39 -2.97 14.46
N ASP A 172 -8.58 -2.24 13.36
CA ASP A 172 -9.33 -2.68 12.20
C ASP A 172 -8.37 -2.87 11.02
N HIS A 173 -7.98 -4.12 10.78
CA HIS A 173 -7.02 -4.44 9.73
C HIS A 173 -7.53 -4.13 8.33
N HIS A 174 -8.84 -4.23 8.06
CA HIS A 174 -9.41 -3.88 6.76
C HIS A 174 -9.35 -2.37 6.52
N LEU A 175 -9.66 -1.58 7.55
CA LEU A 175 -9.50 -0.13 7.49
C LEU A 175 -8.03 0.29 7.37
N THR A 176 -7.12 -0.38 8.10
CA THR A 176 -5.68 -0.14 7.95
C THR A 176 -5.19 -0.50 6.55
N MET A 177 -5.66 -1.61 5.98
CA MET A 177 -5.31 -2.01 4.62
C MET A 177 -5.82 -1.00 3.60
N TYR A 178 -7.05 -0.51 3.73
CA TYR A 178 -7.54 0.59 2.91
C TYR A 178 -6.61 1.82 2.98
N ILE A 179 -6.21 2.24 4.17
CA ILE A 179 -5.28 3.37 4.35
C ILE A 179 -3.92 3.07 3.70
N ALA A 180 -3.44 1.83 3.76
CA ALA A 180 -2.21 1.43 3.08
C ALA A 180 -2.34 1.56 1.56
N MET A 181 -3.45 1.09 0.99
CA MET A 181 -3.67 1.12 -0.46
C MET A 181 -3.87 2.54 -0.97
N ASP A 182 -4.82 3.26 -0.40
CA ASP A 182 -5.33 4.53 -0.91
C ASP A 182 -4.58 5.75 -0.33
N GLY A 183 -4.07 5.60 0.89
CA GLY A 183 -3.30 6.63 1.57
C GLY A 183 -1.80 6.55 1.27
N PHE A 184 -1.26 5.40 0.86
CA PHE A 184 0.19 5.19 0.71
C PHE A 184 0.61 4.63 -0.65
N TYR A 185 0.22 3.40 -1.00
CA TYR A 185 0.70 2.74 -2.22
C TYR A 185 0.23 3.43 -3.50
N GLN A 186 -0.99 3.97 -3.54
CA GLN A 186 -1.47 4.72 -4.71
C GLN A 186 -0.62 5.99 -4.98
N HIS A 187 -0.06 6.61 -3.93
CA HIS A 187 0.85 7.75 -4.10
C HIS A 187 2.25 7.32 -4.55
N LEU A 188 2.74 6.15 -4.14
CA LEU A 188 3.95 5.56 -4.73
C LEU A 188 3.73 5.29 -6.22
N TYR A 189 2.54 4.78 -6.59
CA TYR A 189 2.10 4.61 -7.96
C TYR A 189 2.13 5.93 -8.74
N GLU A 190 1.52 6.99 -8.20
CA GLU A 190 1.50 8.32 -8.82
C GLU A 190 2.92 8.90 -9.01
N LEU A 191 3.80 8.71 -8.03
CA LEU A 191 5.19 9.19 -8.09
C LEU A 191 6.02 8.44 -9.13
N ASP A 192 5.80 7.14 -9.29
CA ASP A 192 6.45 6.33 -10.31
C ASP A 192 5.98 6.72 -11.73
N LYS A 193 4.68 6.93 -11.92
CA LYS A 193 4.10 7.47 -13.17
C LYS A 193 4.73 8.80 -13.60
N LYS A 194 5.04 9.69 -12.65
CA LYS A 194 5.67 11.00 -12.92
C LYS A 194 7.19 10.94 -13.10
N GLY A 195 7.82 9.83 -12.69
CA GLY A 195 9.27 9.63 -12.76
C GLY A 195 9.77 8.99 -14.06
N ASN A 196 8.84 8.45 -14.86
CA ASN A 196 9.04 7.93 -16.21
C ASN A 196 8.64 8.95 -17.27
#